data_AF-A0A2V9SX68-F1
#
_entry.id   AF-A0A2V9SX68-F1
#
_cell.length_a   1.000
_cell.length_b   1.000
_cell.length_c   1.000
_cell.angle_alpha   90.00
_cell.angle_beta   90.00
_cell.angle_gamma   90.00
#
_symmetry.space_group_name_H-M   'P 1'
#
loop_
_entity.id
_entity.type
_entity.pdbx_description
1 polymer ?
#
loop_
_entity_poly.entity_id
_entity_poly.type
_entity_poly.pdbx_seq_one_letter_code
_entity_poly.pdbx_strand_id
1 'polypeptide(L)'
;MIANNFEISVKGRWVSVPALDVNGNTIVVGGRWLKVAAIHDEEWLEHEIEDPELCMKTLKEHRSQGVRADIFTFAQKLPATSPKYKYSMGRDSIAAVRTTSFKEWWEKLPQESRKNVRRSQKRGVAVGVKQFDDDLVRAIREVNNDSPVRQKVLNVHYGKTLDQVSRAERLHLRKSGE
;
A
#
# COMPACT_ATOMS: atom_id res chain seq x y z
N MET A 1 12.34 21.56 -11.64
CA MET A 1 11.06 21.54 -10.90
C MET A 1 11.39 21.62 -9.41
N ILE A 2 10.65 22.42 -8.64
CA ILE A 2 10.86 22.63 -7.20
C ILE A 2 10.47 21.34 -6.47
N ALA A 3 11.18 20.99 -5.40
CA ALA A 3 10.79 19.92 -4.48
C ALA A 3 9.36 20.16 -4.00
N ASN A 4 8.42 19.30 -4.37
CA ASN A 4 7.05 19.39 -3.88
C ASN A 4 6.96 18.67 -2.54
N ASN A 5 6.18 19.22 -1.63
CA ASN A 5 5.81 18.52 -0.40
C ASN A 5 4.61 17.61 -0.69
N PHE A 6 4.70 16.35 -0.29
CA PHE A 6 3.67 15.34 -0.46
C PHE A 6 3.22 14.82 0.90
N GLU A 7 1.91 14.66 1.11
CA GLU A 7 1.37 14.15 2.37
C GLU A 7 1.27 12.62 2.35
N ILE A 8 1.90 11.97 3.32
CA ILE A 8 1.83 10.52 3.51
C ILE A 8 1.30 10.17 4.90
N SER A 9 0.68 8.99 5.04
CA SER A 9 0.24 8.46 6.33
C SER A 9 1.29 7.49 6.88
N VAL A 10 1.97 7.88 7.96
CA VAL A 10 2.93 7.01 8.66
C VAL A 10 2.34 6.61 10.00
N LYS A 11 2.08 5.31 10.17
CA LYS A 11 1.45 4.74 11.40
C LYS A 11 0.16 5.49 11.78
N GLY A 12 -0.63 5.83 10.77
CA GLY A 12 -1.92 6.52 10.94
C GLY A 12 -1.84 8.03 11.17
N ARG A 13 -0.65 8.65 11.10
CA ARG A 13 -0.46 10.11 11.18
C ARG A 13 -0.06 10.69 9.83
N TRP A 14 -0.70 11.78 9.44
CA TRP A 14 -0.34 12.52 8.23
C TRP A 14 0.93 13.34 8.47
N VAL A 15 1.91 13.17 7.59
CA VAL A 15 3.17 13.90 7.62
C VAL A 15 3.50 14.39 6.21
N SER A 16 3.97 15.62 6.12
CA SER A 16 4.48 16.20 4.87
C SER A 16 5.93 15.77 4.67
N VAL A 17 6.25 15.21 3.51
CA VAL A 17 7.59 14.77 3.14
C VAL A 17 8.00 15.36 1.79
N PRO A 18 9.31 15.59 1.54
CA PRO A 18 9.78 15.96 0.22
C PRO A 18 9.45 14.87 -0.81
N ALA A 19 9.07 15.28 -2.01
CA ALA A 19 8.78 14.39 -3.11
C ALA A 19 9.25 14.91 -4.47
N LEU A 20 9.46 13.98 -5.39
CA LEU A 20 9.76 14.22 -6.80
C LEU A 20 8.88 13.33 -7.66
N ASP A 21 8.45 13.83 -8.81
CA ASP A 21 7.82 13.02 -9.84
C ASP A 21 8.87 12.61 -10.88
N VAL A 22 8.92 11.32 -11.21
CA VAL A 22 9.81 10.77 -12.24
C VAL A 22 9.01 9.80 -13.10
N ASN A 23 8.72 10.21 -14.34
CA ASN A 23 7.90 9.45 -15.29
C ASN A 23 6.54 9.00 -14.70
N GLY A 24 5.87 9.87 -13.94
CA GLY A 24 4.58 9.54 -13.31
C GLY A 24 4.70 8.72 -12.03
N ASN A 25 5.91 8.35 -11.61
CA ASN A 25 6.15 7.74 -10.29
C ASN A 25 6.50 8.84 -9.28
N THR A 26 5.66 9.01 -8.27
CA THR A 26 5.96 9.91 -7.15
C THR A 26 6.94 9.22 -6.20
N ILE A 27 8.15 9.76 -6.08
CA ILE A 27 9.18 9.34 -5.13
C ILE A 27 9.05 10.20 -3.87
N VAL A 28 8.82 9.57 -2.72
CA VAL A 28 8.75 10.26 -1.42
C VAL A 28 10.00 9.99 -0.59
N VAL A 29 10.49 11.01 0.12
CA VAL A 29 11.68 10.90 0.97
C VAL A 29 11.32 10.96 2.44
N GLY A 30 11.34 9.79 3.09
CA GLY A 30 11.06 9.63 4.51
C GLY A 30 12.32 9.55 5.38
N GLY A 31 12.11 9.35 6.68
CA GLY A 31 13.17 9.11 7.66
C GLY A 31 13.69 10.37 8.36
N ARG A 32 14.29 10.18 9.54
CA ARG A 32 14.82 11.28 10.37
C ARG A 32 16.33 11.44 10.20
N TRP A 33 17.09 10.42 10.59
CA TRP A 33 18.56 10.41 10.48
C TRP A 33 19.03 9.81 9.16
N LEU A 34 18.57 8.60 8.86
CA LEU A 34 18.75 7.96 7.55
C LEU A 34 17.58 8.35 6.64
N LYS A 35 17.87 9.02 5.52
CA LYS A 35 16.84 9.43 4.56
C LYS A 35 16.64 8.36 3.50
N VAL A 36 15.42 7.86 3.39
CA VAL A 36 15.07 6.79 2.43
C VAL A 36 14.06 7.33 1.43
N ALA A 37 14.44 7.33 0.17
CA ALA A 37 13.55 7.56 -0.96
C ALA A 37 12.87 6.23 -1.34
N ALA A 38 11.56 6.25 -1.49
CA ALA A 38 10.77 5.10 -1.94
C ALA A 38 9.68 5.56 -2.91
N ILE A 39 9.23 4.66 -3.79
CA ILE A 39 8.09 4.93 -4.65
C ILE A 39 6.82 4.98 -3.78
N HIS A 40 6.03 6.04 -3.93
CA HIS A 40 4.78 6.19 -3.22
C HIS A 40 3.79 5.11 -3.67
N ASP A 41 3.16 4.43 -2.70
CA ASP A 41 2.20 3.36 -2.95
C ASP A 41 2.69 2.26 -3.89
N GLU A 42 4.00 1.98 -3.86
CA GLU A 42 4.65 1.01 -4.73
C GLU A 42 3.91 -0.34 -4.82
N GLU A 43 3.40 -0.83 -3.69
CA GLU A 43 2.65 -2.10 -3.61
C GLU A 43 1.41 -2.11 -4.52
N TRP A 44 0.78 -0.96 -4.75
CA TRP A 44 -0.47 -0.80 -5.48
C TRP A 44 -0.29 -0.50 -6.97
N LEU A 45 0.91 -0.13 -7.41
CA LEU A 45 1.17 0.13 -8.83
C LEU A 45 0.91 -1.11 -9.68
N GLU A 46 0.33 -0.97 -10.87
CA GLU A 46 0.14 -2.13 -11.75
C GLU A 46 1.49 -2.69 -12.24
N HIS A 47 2.47 -1.81 -12.43
CA HIS A 47 3.76 -2.13 -13.00
C HIS A 47 4.91 -1.81 -12.04
N GLU A 48 6.04 -2.51 -12.24
CA GLU A 48 7.30 -2.14 -11.59
C GLU A 48 7.89 -0.89 -12.24
N ILE A 49 8.81 -0.22 -11.54
CA ILE A 49 9.52 0.90 -12.14
C ILE A 49 10.39 0.42 -13.30
N GLU A 50 10.26 1.06 -14.45
CA GLU A 50 11.00 0.67 -15.66
C GLU A 50 12.48 1.06 -15.58
N ASP A 51 12.78 2.26 -15.08
CA ASP A 51 14.13 2.82 -15.03
C ASP A 51 14.51 3.31 -13.61
N PRO A 52 15.04 2.43 -12.75
CA PRO A 52 15.56 2.82 -11.44
C PRO A 52 16.78 3.74 -11.52
N GLU A 53 17.58 3.68 -12.60
CA GLU A 53 18.76 4.54 -12.78
C GLU A 53 18.34 5.99 -13.01
N LEU A 54 17.29 6.22 -13.80
CA LEU A 54 16.70 7.55 -13.96
C LEU A 54 16.21 8.12 -12.63
N CYS A 55 15.54 7.31 -11.80
CA CYS A 55 15.10 7.72 -10.47
C CYS A 55 16.29 8.15 -9.59
N MET A 56 17.37 7.34 -9.57
CA MET A 56 18.58 7.65 -8.84
C MET A 56 19.29 8.91 -9.36
N LYS A 57 19.37 9.09 -10.68
CA LYS A 57 19.97 10.27 -11.30
C LYS A 57 19.20 11.53 -10.92
N THR A 58 17.88 11.49 -11.02
CA THR A 58 17.01 12.61 -10.66
C THR A 58 17.14 12.96 -9.18
N LEU A 59 17.16 11.97 -8.28
CA LEU A 59 17.41 12.19 -6.85
C LEU A 59 18.78 12.86 -6.57
N LYS A 60 19.82 12.49 -7.33
CA LYS A 60 21.15 13.11 -7.20
C LYS A 60 21.15 14.57 -7.67
N GLU A 61 20.52 14.86 -8.80
CA GLU A 61 20.44 16.21 -9.38
C GLU A 61 19.66 17.18 -8.47
N HIS A 62 18.61 16.69 -7.82
CA HIS A 62 17.76 17.47 -6.93
C HIS A 62 18.25 17.53 -5.47
N ARG A 63 19.42 16.94 -5.16
CA ARG A 63 19.99 16.93 -3.80
C ARG A 63 20.21 18.33 -3.23
N SER A 64 20.63 19.29 -4.05
CA SER A 64 20.84 20.69 -3.66
C SER A 64 19.54 21.47 -3.43
N GLN A 65 18.40 20.91 -3.85
CA GLN A 65 17.08 21.53 -3.77
C GLN A 65 16.25 21.01 -2.58
N GLY A 66 16.87 20.29 -1.64
CA GLY A 66 16.24 19.83 -0.41
C GLY A 66 15.70 18.39 -0.46
N VAL A 67 15.65 17.75 -1.63
CA VAL A 67 15.29 16.33 -1.75
C VAL A 67 16.53 15.47 -1.59
N ARG A 68 16.99 15.32 -0.35
CA ARG A 68 18.15 14.50 -0.01
C ARG A 68 17.72 13.13 0.49
N ALA A 69 18.08 12.10 -0.26
CA ALA A 69 18.03 10.71 0.17
C ALA A 69 19.44 10.11 0.29
N ASP A 70 19.62 9.22 1.25
CA ASP A 70 20.84 8.42 1.43
C ASP A 70 20.67 7.02 0.82
N ILE A 71 19.43 6.50 0.82
CA ILE A 71 19.06 5.23 0.19
C ILE A 71 17.86 5.47 -0.72
N PHE A 72 17.89 4.88 -1.91
CA PHE A 72 16.70 4.69 -2.75
C PHE A 72 16.31 3.22 -2.73
N THR A 73 15.04 2.92 -2.48
CA THR A 73 14.50 1.56 -2.43
C THR A 73 13.29 1.45 -3.34
N PHE A 74 13.16 0.28 -3.96
CA PHE A 74 12.07 -0.07 -4.85
C PHE A 74 11.96 -1.60 -4.90
N ALA A 75 10.79 -2.08 -5.32
CA ALA A 75 10.43 -3.48 -5.41
C ALA A 75 10.48 -3.97 -6.87
N GLN A 76 11.00 -5.18 -7.04
CA GLN A 76 10.75 -5.98 -8.23
C GLN A 76 9.40 -6.65 -8.08
N LYS A 77 8.49 -6.48 -9.05
CA LYS A 77 7.14 -7.06 -8.94
C LYS A 77 7.08 -8.50 -9.42
N LEU A 78 6.09 -9.23 -8.89
CA LEU A 78 5.69 -10.52 -9.41
C LEU A 78 5.25 -10.37 -10.88
N PRO A 79 5.47 -11.40 -11.72
CA PRO A 79 5.87 -12.76 -11.38
C PRO A 79 7.40 -12.97 -11.32
N ALA A 80 8.23 -11.93 -11.36
CA ALA A 80 9.67 -12.09 -11.38
C ALA A 80 10.21 -12.56 -10.02
N THR A 81 10.79 -13.75 -9.97
CA THR A 81 11.34 -14.38 -8.75
C THR A 81 12.86 -14.40 -8.70
N SER A 82 13.52 -14.17 -9.83
CA SER A 82 14.98 -14.03 -9.93
C SER A 82 15.39 -12.55 -9.90
N PRO A 83 16.50 -12.16 -9.24
CA PRO A 83 16.95 -10.77 -9.22
C PRO A 83 17.20 -10.21 -10.62
N LYS A 84 16.54 -9.11 -10.98
CA LYS A 84 16.75 -8.37 -12.25
C LYS A 84 17.91 -7.39 -12.20
N TYR A 85 18.14 -6.77 -11.04
CA TYR A 85 19.10 -5.70 -10.87
C TYR A 85 20.33 -6.16 -10.08
N LYS A 86 21.46 -5.47 -10.29
CA LYS A 86 22.73 -5.75 -9.61
C LYS A 86 22.87 -5.05 -8.24
N TYR A 87 21.79 -4.44 -7.74
CA TYR A 87 21.78 -3.78 -6.43
C TYR A 87 21.64 -4.77 -5.28
N SER A 88 21.96 -4.32 -4.07
CA SER A 88 21.64 -5.09 -2.87
C SER A 88 20.12 -5.27 -2.76
N MET A 89 19.68 -6.51 -2.59
CA MET A 89 18.26 -6.88 -2.58
C MET A 89 17.96 -7.78 -1.38
N GLY A 90 16.87 -7.46 -0.67
CA GLY A 90 16.26 -8.35 0.31
C GLY A 90 15.16 -9.18 -0.35
N ARG A 91 14.94 -10.41 0.14
CA ARG A 91 13.77 -11.21 -0.24
C ARG A 91 12.61 -10.89 0.68
N ASP A 92 11.45 -10.67 0.11
CA ASP A 92 10.19 -10.56 0.85
C ASP A 92 9.32 -11.81 0.66
N SER A 93 8.52 -12.14 1.68
CA SER A 93 7.63 -13.29 1.67
C SER A 93 6.22 -12.87 1.24
N ILE A 94 5.98 -12.93 -0.07
CA ILE A 94 4.68 -12.56 -0.65
C ILE A 94 3.87 -13.82 -0.97
N ALA A 95 2.67 -13.92 -0.40
CA ALA A 95 1.70 -14.95 -0.75
C ALA A 95 0.91 -14.51 -1.99
N ALA A 96 1.32 -14.99 -3.16
CA ALA A 96 0.67 -14.67 -4.43
C ALA A 96 -0.06 -15.87 -5.03
N VAL A 97 -1.19 -15.60 -5.68
CA VAL A 97 -1.96 -16.60 -6.40
C VAL A 97 -2.20 -16.11 -7.82
N ARG A 98 -1.74 -16.89 -8.80
CA ARG A 98 -2.05 -16.62 -10.21
C ARG A 98 -3.46 -17.10 -10.49
N THR A 99 -4.38 -16.17 -10.76
CA THR A 99 -5.77 -16.49 -11.09
C THR A 99 -6.17 -15.82 -12.39
N THR A 100 -6.60 -16.61 -13.37
CA THR A 100 -7.19 -16.14 -14.64
C THR A 100 -8.70 -16.32 -14.66
N SER A 101 -9.24 -17.15 -13.76
CA SER A 101 -10.65 -17.47 -13.63
C SER A 101 -10.98 -17.78 -12.18
N PHE A 102 -12.04 -17.13 -11.66
CA PHE A 102 -12.56 -17.40 -10.33
C PHE A 102 -12.93 -18.88 -10.15
N LYS A 103 -13.59 -19.48 -11.16
CA LYS A 103 -14.04 -20.87 -11.09
C LYS A 103 -12.87 -21.83 -10.94
N GLU A 104 -11.85 -21.67 -11.79
CA GLU A 104 -10.65 -22.52 -11.74
C GLU A 104 -9.90 -22.36 -10.42
N TRP A 105 -9.75 -21.13 -9.94
CA TRP A 105 -9.12 -20.86 -8.64
C TRP A 105 -9.91 -21.53 -7.51
N TRP A 106 -11.23 -21.33 -7.49
CA TRP A 106 -12.13 -21.87 -6.49
C TRP A 106 -12.09 -23.39 -6.42
N GLU A 107 -12.14 -24.06 -7.58
CA GLU A 107 -12.13 -25.53 -7.68
C GLU A 107 -10.78 -26.14 -7.25
N LYS A 108 -9.67 -25.40 -7.42
CA LYS A 108 -8.33 -25.82 -6.97
C LYS A 108 -8.11 -25.67 -5.46
N LEU A 109 -8.95 -24.92 -4.74
CA LEU A 109 -8.80 -24.77 -3.29
C LEU A 109 -9.05 -26.08 -2.53
N PRO A 110 -8.31 -26.31 -1.42
CA PRO A 110 -8.56 -27.44 -0.53
C PRO A 110 -10.03 -27.56 -0.12
N GLN A 111 -10.51 -28.80 0.04
CA GLN A 111 -11.90 -29.07 0.38
C GLN A 111 -12.34 -28.35 1.66
N GLU A 112 -11.47 -28.26 2.66
CA GLU A 112 -11.74 -27.58 3.93
C GLU A 112 -11.99 -26.07 3.75
N SER A 113 -11.20 -25.39 2.91
CA SER A 113 -11.43 -23.97 2.59
C SER A 113 -12.82 -23.76 1.98
N ARG A 114 -13.19 -24.60 1.00
CA ARG A 114 -14.52 -24.53 0.36
C ARG A 114 -15.66 -24.87 1.32
N LYS A 115 -15.46 -25.79 2.26
CA LYS A 115 -16.45 -26.11 3.31
C LYS A 115 -16.64 -24.93 4.26
N ASN A 116 -15.56 -24.25 4.65
CA ASN A 116 -15.63 -23.10 5.57
C ASN A 116 -16.39 -21.92 4.97
N VAL A 117 -16.18 -21.59 3.70
CA VAL A 117 -16.95 -20.55 3.00
C VAL A 117 -18.44 -20.92 2.90
N ARG A 118 -18.77 -22.17 2.54
CA ARG A 118 -20.19 -22.61 2.54
C ARG A 118 -20.80 -22.56 3.94
N ARG A 119 -20.01 -22.86 4.97
CA ARG A 119 -20.44 -22.78 6.37
C ARG A 119 -20.70 -21.34 6.80
N SER A 120 -19.87 -20.37 6.42
CA SER A 120 -20.11 -18.95 6.74
C SER A 120 -21.40 -18.45 6.09
N GLN A 121 -21.64 -18.80 4.82
CA GLN A 121 -22.89 -18.50 4.14
C GLN A 121 -24.10 -19.10 4.86
N LYS A 122 -24.04 -20.37 5.25
CA LYS A 122 -25.10 -21.03 6.05
C LYS A 122 -25.35 -20.37 7.41
N ARG A 123 -24.36 -19.65 7.95
CA ARG A 123 -24.47 -18.87 9.19
C ARG A 123 -24.96 -17.44 8.97
N GLY A 124 -25.39 -17.09 7.75
CA GLY A 124 -25.95 -15.79 7.42
C GLY A 124 -24.91 -14.74 7.01
N VAL A 125 -23.64 -15.12 6.80
CA VAL A 125 -22.64 -14.19 6.27
C VAL A 125 -22.94 -13.91 4.80
N ALA A 126 -23.25 -12.66 4.48
CA ALA A 126 -23.41 -12.15 3.13
C ALA A 126 -22.21 -11.28 2.73
N VAL A 127 -21.86 -11.28 1.45
CA VAL A 127 -20.83 -10.42 0.87
C VAL A 127 -21.46 -9.70 -0.32
N GLY A 128 -21.21 -8.40 -0.45
CA GLY A 128 -21.73 -7.60 -1.54
C GLY A 128 -20.87 -6.36 -1.76
N VAL A 129 -21.00 -5.76 -2.95
CA VAL A 129 -20.38 -4.48 -3.26
C VAL A 129 -21.24 -3.39 -2.62
N LYS A 130 -20.62 -2.50 -1.85
CA LYS A 130 -21.28 -1.34 -1.27
C LYS A 130 -20.65 -0.07 -1.85
N GLN A 131 -21.48 0.95 -2.08
CA GLN A 131 -20.98 2.28 -2.42
C GLN A 131 -20.17 2.86 -1.25
N PHE A 132 -19.19 3.68 -1.58
CA PHE A 132 -18.43 4.40 -0.58
C PHE A 132 -19.25 5.58 -0.05
N ASP A 133 -20.03 5.33 0.99
CA ASP A 133 -20.92 6.28 1.66
C ASP A 133 -20.55 6.48 3.14
N ASP A 134 -21.18 7.46 3.78
CA ASP A 134 -20.94 7.76 5.20
C ASP A 134 -21.32 6.61 6.12
N ASP A 135 -22.30 5.78 5.74
CA ASP A 135 -22.69 4.60 6.49
C ASP A 135 -21.60 3.52 6.48
N LEU A 136 -20.93 3.32 5.34
CA LEU A 136 -19.78 2.44 5.22
C LEU A 136 -18.61 2.98 6.05
N VAL A 137 -18.34 4.28 6.00
CA VAL A 137 -17.30 4.91 6.83
C VAL A 137 -17.59 4.74 8.32
N ARG A 138 -18.86 4.91 8.75
CA ARG A 138 -19.30 4.65 10.12
C ARG A 138 -19.06 3.19 10.52
N ALA A 139 -19.47 2.23 9.70
CA ALA A 139 -19.27 0.81 9.95
C ALA A 139 -17.78 0.42 10.04
N ILE A 140 -16.93 0.93 9.14
CA ILE A 140 -15.48 0.71 9.18
C ILE A 140 -14.90 1.26 10.49
N ARG A 141 -15.31 2.48 10.89
CA ARG A 141 -14.90 3.09 12.15
C ARG A 141 -15.31 2.25 13.35
N GLU A 142 -16.54 1.73 13.38
CA GLU A 142 -17.04 0.88 14.46
C GLU A 142 -16.18 -0.38 14.62
N VAL A 143 -15.91 -1.10 13.51
CA VAL A 143 -15.03 -2.26 13.52
C VAL A 143 -13.62 -1.89 14.01
N ASN A 144 -13.08 -0.75 13.55
CA ASN A 144 -11.78 -0.24 14.00
C ASN A 144 -11.73 0.16 15.47
N ASN A 145 -12.87 0.52 16.06
CA ASN A 145 -13.01 0.90 17.46
C ASN A 145 -13.44 -0.25 18.38
N ASP A 146 -13.50 -1.48 17.87
CA ASP A 146 -13.82 -2.66 18.68
C ASP A 146 -12.77 -2.91 19.79
N SER A 147 -11.49 -2.69 19.50
CA SER A 147 -10.42 -2.82 20.49
C SER A 147 -9.24 -1.87 20.22
N PRO A 148 -8.66 -1.25 21.27
CA PRO A 148 -7.44 -0.45 21.16
C PRO A 148 -6.20 -1.31 20.86
N VAL A 149 -6.26 -2.62 21.03
CA VAL A 149 -5.16 -3.57 20.78
C VAL A 149 -5.63 -4.69 19.84
N ARG A 150 -4.90 -4.92 18.75
CA ARG A 150 -5.13 -6.00 17.79
C ARG A 150 -3.88 -6.87 17.71
N GLN A 151 -4.04 -8.17 17.93
CA GLN A 151 -2.92 -9.14 17.87
C GLN A 151 -1.71 -8.72 18.74
N LYS A 152 -1.95 -8.25 19.96
CA LYS A 152 -0.93 -7.76 20.91
C LYS A 152 -0.20 -6.48 20.48
N VAL A 153 -0.66 -5.80 19.43
CA VAL A 153 -0.10 -4.51 18.96
C VAL A 153 -1.17 -3.42 19.05
N LEU A 154 -0.74 -2.17 19.29
CA LEU A 154 -1.63 -1.01 19.28
C LEU A 154 -2.36 -0.91 17.93
N ASN A 155 -3.67 -0.76 17.98
CA ASN A 155 -4.50 -0.55 16.80
C ASN A 155 -4.41 0.92 16.36
N VAL A 156 -3.66 1.20 15.29
CA VAL A 156 -3.45 2.56 14.75
C VAL A 156 -4.73 3.19 14.17
N HIS A 157 -5.81 2.42 14.02
CA HIS A 157 -7.10 2.91 13.54
C HIS A 157 -8.10 3.21 14.67
N TYR A 158 -7.78 2.81 15.92
CA TYR A 158 -8.63 3.04 17.07
C TYR A 158 -8.70 4.53 17.45
N GLY A 159 -9.88 5.00 17.84
CA GLY A 159 -10.12 6.37 18.29
C GLY A 159 -10.18 7.42 17.18
N LYS A 160 -10.09 7.03 15.90
CA LYS A 160 -10.17 7.98 14.77
C LYS A 160 -11.56 8.60 14.63
N THR A 161 -11.60 9.86 14.20
CA THR A 161 -12.84 10.54 13.85
C THR A 161 -13.39 10.03 12.52
N LEU A 162 -14.69 10.24 12.25
CA LEU A 162 -15.28 9.87 10.96
C LEU A 162 -14.56 10.53 9.78
N ASP A 163 -14.19 11.81 9.91
CA ASP A 163 -13.46 12.54 8.88
C ASP A 163 -12.07 11.94 8.61
N GLN A 164 -11.36 11.52 9.66
CA GLN A 164 -10.06 10.87 9.54
C GLN A 164 -10.16 9.51 8.82
N VAL A 165 -11.20 8.74 9.10
CA VAL A 165 -11.46 7.47 8.41
C VAL A 165 -11.86 7.74 6.95
N SER A 166 -12.83 8.63 6.72
CA SER A 166 -13.28 9.02 5.38
C SER A 166 -12.13 9.49 4.50
N ARG A 167 -11.26 10.38 5.02
CA ARG A 167 -10.07 10.86 4.29
C ARG A 167 -9.12 9.71 3.93
N ALA A 168 -8.87 8.79 4.85
CA ALA A 168 -7.97 7.67 4.61
C ALA A 168 -8.53 6.71 3.55
N GLU A 169 -9.80 6.33 3.67
CA GLU A 169 -10.45 5.40 2.72
C GLU A 169 -10.62 6.02 1.33
N ARG A 170 -10.95 7.31 1.23
CA ARG A 170 -11.00 8.02 -0.08
C ARG A 170 -9.65 8.01 -0.77
N LEU A 171 -8.57 8.26 -0.02
CA LEU A 171 -7.23 8.22 -0.59
C LEU A 171 -6.89 6.79 -1.06
N HIS A 172 -7.33 5.77 -0.33
CA HIS A 172 -7.15 4.38 -0.74
C HIS A 172 -7.91 4.05 -2.03
N LEU A 173 -9.20 4.41 -2.11
CA LEU A 173 -10.03 4.17 -3.31
C LEU A 173 -9.49 4.87 -4.56
N ARG A 174 -8.95 6.09 -4.41
CA ARG A 174 -8.30 6.79 -5.54
C ARG A 174 -7.12 6.00 -6.11
N LYS A 175 -6.37 5.29 -5.26
CA LYS A 175 -5.21 4.48 -5.66
C LYS A 175 -5.59 3.16 -6.32
N SER A 176 -6.79 2.65 -6.07
CA SER A 176 -7.27 1.36 -6.58
C SER A 176 -8.08 1.47 -7.87
N GLY A 177 -8.31 2.70 -8.37
CA GLY A 177 -9.08 2.98 -9.58
C GLY A 177 -8.26 3.52 -10.76
N GLU A 178 -6.94 3.65 -10.58
CA GLU A 178 -5.93 3.86 -11.64
C GLU A 178 -5.22 2.53 -11.89
#